data_AF-A0A934CKM8-F1
#
_entry.id   AF-A0A934CKM8-F1
#
_cell.length_a   1.000
_cell.length_b   1.000
_cell.length_c   1.000
_cell.angle_alpha   90.00
_cell.angle_beta   90.00
_cell.angle_gamma   90.00
#
_symmetry.space_group_name_H-M   'P 1'
#
loop_
_entity.id
_entity.type
_entity.pdbx_description
1 polymer ?
#
loop_
_entity_poly.entity_id
_entity_poly.type
_entity_poly.pdbx_seq_one_letter_code
_entity_poly.pdbx_strand_id
1 'polypeptide(L)' 'MKFRYAKYGQTLRPVIPVKLRNGDNEIGYEVLVDSGADMCLFDAEIGEAIGIDIKK' A
#
# COMPACT_ATOMS: atom_id res chain seq x y z
N MET A 1 -13.81 -10.49 -10.01
CA MET A 1 -13.65 -9.07 -9.63
C MET A 1 -12.85 -8.37 -10.71
N LYS A 2 -13.11 -7.09 -11.06
CA LYS A 2 -12.30 -6.33 -12.04
C LYS A 2 -11.54 -5.22 -11.30
N PHE A 3 -10.23 -5.16 -11.49
CA PHE A 3 -9.37 -4.14 -10.88
C PHE A 3 -8.99 -3.06 -11.90
N ARG A 4 -8.67 -1.86 -11.41
CA ARG A 4 -8.08 -0.80 -12.22
C ARG A 4 -6.62 -1.15 -12.48
N TYR A 5 -6.17 -1.06 -13.73
CA TYR A 5 -4.76 -1.24 -14.07
C TYR A 5 -4.12 0.13 -14.25
N ALA A 6 -3.08 0.42 -13.48
CA ALA A 6 -2.30 1.64 -13.57
C ALA A 6 -0.88 1.33 -14.05
N LYS A 7 -0.25 2.31 -14.72
CA LYS A 7 1.08 2.15 -15.31
C LYS A 7 2.16 2.51 -14.28
N TYR A 8 3.02 1.54 -13.98
CA TYR A 8 4.19 1.71 -13.12
C TYR A 8 5.42 1.34 -13.95
N GLY A 9 6.20 2.36 -14.33
CA GLY A 9 7.30 2.19 -15.29
C GLY A 9 6.78 1.72 -16.66
N GLN A 10 7.24 0.57 -17.12
CA GLN A 10 6.81 -0.04 -18.38
C GLN A 10 5.69 -1.08 -18.22
N THR A 11 5.24 -1.36 -16.99
CA THR A 11 4.29 -2.45 -16.69
C THR A 11 2.95 -1.91 -16.23
N LEU A 12 1.85 -2.54 -16.66
CA LEU A 12 0.52 -2.30 -16.11
C LEU A 12 0.29 -3.22 -14.91
N ARG A 13 -0.13 -2.64 -13.78
CA ARG A 13 -0.34 -3.36 -12.53
C ARG A 13 -1.77 -3.16 -12.02
N PRO A 14 -2.44 -4.22 -11.52
CA PRO A 14 -3.75 -4.09 -10.88
C PRO A 14 -3.60 -3.37 -9.54
N VAL A 15 -4.31 -2.27 -9.36
CA VAL A 15 -4.24 -1.47 -8.13
C VAL A 15 -5.61 -1.13 -7.58
N ILE A 16 -5.64 -0.90 -6.27
CA ILE A 16 -6.80 -0.39 -5.54
C ILE A 16 -6.36 0.74 -4.59
N PRO A 17 -7.22 1.75 -4.34
CA PRO A 17 -6.97 2.69 -3.27
C PRO A 17 -7.21 2.02 -1.92
N VAL A 18 -6.31 2.23 -0.98
CA VAL A 18 -6.45 1.79 0.43
C VAL A 18 -6.11 2.94 1.37
N LYS A 19 -6.54 2.79 2.63
CA LYS A 19 -6.20 3.69 3.72
C LYS A 19 -5.57 2.86 4.85
N LEU A 20 -4.37 3.22 5.25
CA LEU A 20 -3.72 2.67 6.44
C LEU A 20 -3.92 3.64 7.60
N ARG A 21 -4.29 3.10 8.76
CA ARG A 21 -4.58 3.88 9.97
C ARG A 21 -3.86 3.31 11.18
N ASN A 22 -3.24 4.18 11.96
CA ASN A 22 -2.67 3.88 13.27
C ASN A 22 -3.09 4.97 14.27
N GLY A 23 -3.97 4.63 15.22
CA GLY A 23 -4.61 5.62 16.09
C GLY A 23 -5.39 6.67 15.28
N ASP A 24 -5.07 7.94 15.50
CA ASP A 24 -5.65 9.09 14.81
C ASP A 24 -4.95 9.42 13.49
N ASN A 25 -3.81 8.80 13.19
CA ASN A 25 -3.08 9.01 11.94
C ASN A 25 -3.59 8.08 10.85
N GLU A 26 -3.86 8.64 9.66
CA GLU A 26 -4.28 7.89 8.48
C GLU A 26 -3.55 8.40 7.24
N ILE A 27 -3.23 7.48 6.33
CA ILE A 27 -2.72 7.81 5.00
C ILE A 27 -3.42 6.96 3.93
N GLY A 28 -3.82 7.60 2.84
CA GLY A 28 -4.47 6.96 1.70
C GLY A 28 -3.56 6.92 0.49
N TYR A 29 -3.41 5.76 -0.15
CA TYR A 29 -2.60 5.59 -1.36
C TYR A 29 -3.01 4.35 -2.16
N GLU A 30 -2.43 4.20 -3.34
CA GLU A 30 -2.70 3.07 -4.21
C GLU A 30 -1.75 1.91 -3.91
N VAL A 31 -2.30 0.70 -3.80
CA VAL A 31 -1.53 -0.53 -3.59
C VAL A 31 -1.76 -1.53 -4.70
N LEU A 32 -0.73 -2.37 -4.93
CA LEU A 32 -0.79 -3.52 -5.81
C LEU A 32 -1.70 -4.60 -5.23
N VAL A 33 -2.55 -5.18 -6.08
CA VAL A 33 -3.26 -6.42 -5.75
C VAL A 33 -2.41 -7.60 -6.21
N ASP A 34 -1.88 -8.37 -5.27
CA ASP A 34 -1.04 -9.54 -5.56
C ASP A 34 -1.59 -10.78 -4.84
N SER A 35 -2.19 -11.70 -5.59
CA SER A 35 -2.72 -12.95 -5.04
C SER A 35 -1.65 -14.00 -4.75
N GLY A 36 -0.40 -13.76 -5.15
CA GLY A 36 0.73 -14.64 -4.88
C GLY A 36 1.45 -14.34 -3.56
N ALA A 37 1.07 -13.29 -2.84
CA ALA A 37 1.68 -12.89 -1.58
C ALA A 37 0.83 -13.35 -0.37
N ASP A 38 1.46 -14.00 0.61
CA ASP A 38 0.81 -14.40 1.86
C ASP A 38 0.57 -13.22 2.81
N MET A 39 1.28 -12.10 2.63
CA MET A 39 1.23 -10.93 3.48
C MET A 39 1.12 -9.63 2.67
N CYS A 40 0.39 -8.67 3.21
CA CYS A 40 0.42 -7.30 2.70
C CYS A 40 1.69 -6.60 3.17
N LEU A 41 2.46 -6.06 2.22
CA LEU A 41 3.66 -5.28 2.49
C LEU A 41 3.45 -3.83 2.06
N PHE A 42 4.03 -2.91 2.80
CA PHE A 42 4.04 -1.47 2.50
C PHE A 42 5.40 -0.88 2.83
N ASP A 43 5.75 0.22 2.16
CA ASP A 43 7.05 0.87 2.38
C ASP A 43 7.15 1.39 3.82
N ALA A 44 8.35 1.26 4.41
CA ALA A 44 8.60 1.66 5.79
C ALA A 44 8.24 3.13 6.06
N GLU A 45 8.45 4.00 5.07
CA GLU A 45 8.10 5.43 5.12
C GLU A 45 6.59 5.65 5.37
N ILE A 46 5.74 4.74 4.90
CA ILE A 46 4.28 4.79 5.15
C ILE A 46 4.00 4.48 6.62
N GLY A 47 4.70 3.51 7.19
CA GLY A 47 4.64 3.19 8.62
C GLY A 47 5.08 4.37 9.48
N GLU A 48 6.22 4.97 9.15
CA GLU A 48 6.73 6.18 9.82
C GLU A 48 5.72 7.35 9.71
N ALA A 49 5.11 7.54 8.54
CA ALA A 49 4.11 8.59 8.31
C ALA A 49 2.84 8.44 9.15
N ILE A 50 2.47 7.21 9.54
CA ILE A 50 1.36 6.95 10.47
C ILE A 50 1.82 6.78 11.92
N GLY A 51 3.07 7.14 12.24
CA GLY A 51 3.60 7.17 13.60
C GLY A 51 4.02 5.79 14.14
N ILE A 52 4.32 4.82 13.28
CA ILE A 52 4.92 3.55 13.68
C ILE A 52 6.45 3.72 13.70
N ASP A 53 7.06 3.31 14.79
CA ASP A 53 8.52 3.28 14.94
C ASP A 53 9.10 2.01 14.30
N ILE A 54 9.58 2.13 13.06
CA ILE A 54 10.10 1.01 12.25
C ILE A 54 11.56 0.67 12.56
N LYS A 55 12.32 1.61 13.16
CA LYS A 55 13.77 1.46 13.44
C LYS A 55 14.06 0.92 14.85
N LYS A 56 13.02 0.55 15.58
CA LYS A 56 13.11 0.08 16.98
C LYS A 56 13.65 -1.34 17.11
#